data_AF-A0A5C8AZX3-F1
#
_entry.id   AF-A0A5C8AZX3-F1
#
_cell.length_a   1.000
_cell.length_b   1.000
_cell.length_c   1.000
_cell.angle_alpha   90.00
_cell.angle_beta   90.00
_cell.angle_gamma   90.00
#
_symmetry.space_group_name_H-M   'P 1'
#
loop_
_entity.id
_entity.type
_entity.pdbx_description
1 polymer ?
#
loop_
_entity_poly.entity_id
_entity_poly.type
_entity_poly.pdbx_seq_one_letter_code
_entity_poly.pdbx_strand_id
1 'polypeptide(L)'
;MNKLVAKKNILIGLASVAIVLALCVWSVFETVGKTHFRAYSNNFSVPHGGMKVICNKGDIDIKEISADLSDTDNLDAAIPRIADFCGDSFDAQLYYGNGEVYDLQGRRNSKFSSKDTYLVTLFQDLGNRGGQVDADRPYGLKEGQQAQVRLAIYSTNAGFKKVYDEDLGRMLSLQDIWWEEPIQFQDVDGDGKLDAKVTVPLADVESTGYKVYIAHEGGFKIWTLVNKDPTFSFSVREGVVYDNDELLPGADGESFVIFNFNYAKDKNRVYGRGGPFDAATFVSLDPDGKFVKDKNGAYFETSSYGADPTGHNLIEGADPETFEWVTGVYAKDKNHVYHLIWPTENGEDAATYVRVLDPTTRSDNWTKDKNHAYYNGRIVVGADPSTFRAFNFEFGVDAKNLFFRNTLVPGADVATFELITEQAPSYAKDSKQVYYDVSLEDNPIIEGADPATFTLFSEGQYNLPTGYAKDKNHVFYQTKLIPEADPDTFVFLDDGYPPSAKDKNHVYQGEEVVAGVDPATFTP
;
A
#
# COMPACT_ATOMS: atom_id res chain seq x y z
N MET A 1 -16.19 -45.89 -7.98
CA MET A 1 -16.51 -44.47 -8.29
C MET A 1 -15.78 -43.46 -7.42
N ASN A 2 -15.56 -43.70 -6.11
CA ASN A 2 -14.90 -42.70 -5.23
C ASN A 2 -13.38 -42.50 -5.42
N LYS A 3 -12.65 -43.44 -6.05
CA LYS A 3 -11.20 -43.25 -6.33
C LYS A 3 -10.89 -42.46 -7.61
N LEU A 4 -11.86 -42.30 -8.52
CA LEU A 4 -11.68 -41.50 -9.75
C LEU A 4 -11.96 -40.01 -9.52
N VAL A 5 -12.84 -39.67 -8.57
CA VAL A 5 -13.17 -38.27 -8.22
C VAL A 5 -12.03 -37.60 -7.45
N ALA A 6 -11.35 -38.33 -6.55
CA ALA A 6 -10.19 -37.83 -5.82
C ALA A 6 -8.99 -37.52 -6.74
N LYS A 7 -8.73 -38.34 -7.77
CA LYS A 7 -7.65 -38.07 -8.75
C LYS A 7 -7.96 -36.91 -9.69
N LYS A 8 -9.24 -36.61 -9.96
CA LYS A 8 -9.66 -35.50 -10.81
C LYS A 8 -9.53 -34.14 -10.09
N ASN A 9 -9.83 -34.10 -8.78
CA ASN A 9 -9.68 -32.88 -7.97
C ASN A 9 -8.21 -32.52 -7.70
N ILE A 10 -7.31 -33.50 -7.62
CA ILE A 10 -5.86 -33.28 -7.47
C ILE A 10 -5.24 -32.74 -8.79
N LEU A 11 -5.69 -33.22 -9.95
CA LEU A 11 -5.22 -32.71 -11.24
C LEU A 11 -5.70 -31.28 -11.54
N ILE A 12 -6.90 -30.92 -11.08
CA ILE A 12 -7.44 -29.56 -11.23
C ILE A 12 -6.72 -28.60 -10.28
N GLY A 13 -6.39 -29.02 -9.05
CA GLY A 13 -5.59 -28.22 -8.11
C GLY A 13 -4.17 -27.93 -8.59
N LEU A 14 -3.49 -28.90 -9.22
CA LEU A 14 -2.14 -28.72 -9.77
C LEU A 14 -2.10 -27.83 -11.03
N ALA A 15 -3.16 -27.85 -11.84
CA ALA A 15 -3.29 -26.95 -13.00
C ALA A 15 -3.54 -25.48 -12.57
N SER A 16 -4.28 -25.25 -11.48
CA SER A 16 -4.51 -23.92 -10.93
C SER A 16 -3.24 -23.29 -10.34
N VAL A 17 -2.40 -24.09 -9.67
CA VAL A 17 -1.12 -23.62 -9.10
C VAL A 17 -0.09 -23.31 -10.21
N ALA A 18 -0.07 -24.10 -11.29
CA ALA A 18 0.80 -23.84 -12.44
C ALA A 18 0.39 -22.58 -13.24
N ILE A 19 -0.90 -22.24 -13.30
CA ILE A 19 -1.39 -21.02 -13.96
C ILE A 19 -1.12 -19.77 -13.11
N VAL A 20 -1.24 -19.87 -11.77
CA VAL A 20 -0.86 -18.79 -10.85
C VAL A 20 0.67 -18.55 -10.88
N LEU A 21 1.49 -19.61 -10.91
CA LEU A 21 2.94 -19.48 -11.05
C LEU A 21 3.36 -18.95 -12.44
N ALA A 22 2.66 -19.33 -13.52
CA ALA A 22 2.95 -18.78 -14.85
C ALA A 22 2.55 -17.31 -15.00
N LEU A 23 1.50 -16.85 -14.30
CA LEU A 23 1.11 -15.44 -14.25
C LEU A 23 2.07 -14.60 -13.38
N CYS A 24 2.62 -15.18 -12.29
CA CYS A 24 3.67 -14.53 -11.51
C CYS A 24 5.02 -14.48 -12.24
N VAL A 25 5.34 -15.46 -13.09
CA VAL A 25 6.61 -15.45 -13.85
C VAL A 25 6.54 -14.49 -15.05
N TRP A 26 5.34 -14.18 -15.59
CA TRP A 26 5.21 -13.23 -16.70
C TRP A 26 5.13 -11.76 -16.26
N SER A 27 4.71 -11.47 -15.02
CA SER A 27 4.80 -10.11 -14.44
C SER A 27 6.22 -9.70 -14.03
N VAL A 28 7.16 -10.65 -13.95
CA VAL A 28 8.54 -10.43 -13.50
C VAL A 28 9.48 -10.00 -14.64
N PHE A 29 9.09 -10.10 -15.91
CA PHE A 29 9.96 -9.71 -17.03
C PHE A 29 9.83 -8.25 -17.52
N GLU A 30 8.92 -7.45 -16.96
CA GLU A 30 8.87 -6.00 -17.20
C GLU A 30 9.47 -5.16 -16.06
N THR A 31 10.14 -5.78 -15.09
CA THR A 31 10.78 -5.08 -13.97
C THR A 31 12.18 -4.54 -14.28
N VAL A 32 12.49 -4.25 -15.53
CA VAL A 32 13.76 -3.62 -15.92
C VAL A 32 13.59 -2.10 -15.85
N GLY A 33 13.96 -1.52 -14.70
CA GLY A 33 14.09 -0.06 -14.54
C GLY A 33 13.59 0.56 -13.22
N LYS A 34 13.27 -0.21 -12.18
CA LYS A 34 12.71 0.35 -10.93
C LYS A 34 13.81 0.94 -10.04
N THR A 35 13.81 2.25 -9.85
CA THR A 35 14.60 2.92 -8.79
C THR A 35 13.69 3.71 -7.86
N HIS A 36 13.68 3.30 -6.59
CA HIS A 36 13.17 4.13 -5.50
C HIS A 36 14.20 5.20 -5.13
N PHE A 37 13.73 6.40 -4.81
CA PHE A 37 14.55 7.51 -4.34
C PHE A 37 15.19 7.18 -2.98
N ARG A 38 16.51 6.96 -2.94
CA ARG A 38 17.31 7.10 -1.73
C ARG A 38 18.53 7.95 -2.06
N ALA A 39 18.32 9.26 -2.14
CA ALA A 39 19.41 10.20 -2.14
C ALA A 39 19.85 10.51 -0.71
N TYR A 40 21.13 10.29 -0.41
CA TYR A 40 21.82 10.90 0.72
C TYR A 40 22.67 12.03 0.12
N SER A 41 22.16 13.26 0.08
CA SER A 41 22.97 14.41 -0.34
C SER A 41 23.23 15.34 0.85
N ASN A 42 24.50 15.69 1.01
CA ASN A 42 25.02 16.56 2.05
C ASN A 42 24.61 18.02 1.81
N ASN A 43 24.45 18.81 2.88
CA ASN A 43 24.15 20.25 2.88
C ASN A 43 24.78 21.03 1.70
N PHE A 44 23.95 21.58 0.81
CA PHE A 44 24.39 22.47 -0.28
C PHE A 44 23.54 23.74 -0.36
N SER A 45 24.11 24.84 -0.89
CA SER A 45 23.44 26.15 -1.04
C SER A 45 23.20 26.52 -2.51
N VAL A 46 22.06 27.15 -2.81
CA VAL A 46 21.73 27.71 -4.14
C VAL A 46 21.89 29.23 -4.10
N PRO A 47 22.68 29.86 -5.00
CA PRO A 47 22.83 31.31 -5.05
C PRO A 47 21.49 32.03 -5.32
N HIS A 48 21.32 33.23 -4.78
CA HIS A 48 20.14 34.05 -5.04
C HIS A 48 20.02 34.39 -6.54
N GLY A 49 18.89 34.04 -7.18
CA GLY A 49 18.69 34.11 -8.64
C GLY A 49 19.22 32.89 -9.42
N GLY A 50 19.77 31.89 -8.72
CA GLY A 50 20.21 30.62 -9.30
C GLY A 50 19.17 29.51 -9.17
N MET A 51 19.29 28.49 -10.02
CA MET A 51 18.59 27.22 -9.90
C MET A 51 19.59 26.07 -9.91
N LYS A 52 19.42 25.10 -9.01
CA LYS A 52 20.09 23.80 -9.06
C LYS A 52 19.10 22.71 -9.45
N VAL A 53 19.58 21.75 -10.23
CA VAL A 53 18.79 20.61 -10.72
C VAL A 53 19.47 19.32 -10.32
N ILE A 54 18.72 18.40 -9.73
CA ILE A 54 19.18 17.06 -9.38
C ILE A 54 18.36 16.07 -10.20
N CYS A 55 18.97 15.22 -11.01
CA CYS A 55 18.26 14.22 -11.81
C CYS A 55 18.52 12.79 -11.28
N ASN A 56 17.49 11.95 -11.35
CA ASN A 56 17.57 10.51 -11.14
C ASN A 56 17.58 9.78 -12.49
N LYS A 57 18.48 8.79 -12.67
CA LYS A 57 18.72 8.11 -13.95
C LYS A 57 18.45 6.60 -13.94
N GLY A 58 17.63 6.08 -13.05
CA GLY A 58 17.25 4.66 -13.10
C GLY A 58 18.27 3.70 -12.50
N ASP A 59 19.45 4.21 -12.13
CA ASP A 59 20.49 3.55 -11.36
C ASP A 59 20.87 4.50 -10.21
N ILE A 60 21.44 3.97 -9.12
CA ILE A 60 21.79 4.65 -7.84
C ILE A 60 22.80 5.83 -8.01
N ASP A 61 23.02 6.29 -9.23
CA ASP A 61 23.99 7.30 -9.65
C ASP A 61 23.37 8.71 -9.59
N ILE A 62 23.43 9.33 -8.41
CA ILE A 62 23.09 10.74 -8.24
C ILE A 62 24.22 11.58 -8.82
N LYS A 63 23.96 12.23 -9.96
CA LYS A 63 24.88 13.22 -10.51
C LYS A 63 24.45 14.61 -10.03
N GLU A 64 25.07 15.11 -8.97
CA GLU A 64 25.09 16.56 -8.71
C GLU A 64 25.91 17.19 -9.83
N ILE A 65 25.23 17.81 -10.79
CA ILE A 65 25.89 18.68 -11.75
C ILE A 65 25.15 19.99 -11.61
N SER A 66 25.80 20.97 -11.00
CA SER A 66 25.35 22.34 -11.07
C SER A 66 25.44 22.78 -12.53
N ALA A 67 24.37 22.55 -13.30
CA ALA A 67 24.08 23.43 -14.41
C ALA A 67 23.73 24.76 -13.73
N ASP A 68 24.69 25.69 -13.71
CA ASP A 68 24.45 27.05 -13.24
C ASP A 68 23.46 27.69 -14.23
N LEU A 69 22.18 27.42 -14.02
CA LEU A 69 21.05 27.95 -14.78
C LEU A 69 20.66 29.33 -14.23
N SER A 70 21.66 30.11 -13.78
CA SER A 70 21.53 31.43 -13.16
C SER A 70 20.89 32.51 -14.03
N ASP A 71 20.59 32.18 -15.30
CA ASP A 71 19.92 33.07 -16.25
C ASP A 71 18.46 32.70 -16.56
N THR A 72 17.86 31.73 -15.86
CA THR A 72 16.46 31.32 -16.13
C THR A 72 15.57 31.43 -14.90
N ASP A 73 15.08 32.64 -14.59
CA ASP A 73 13.92 32.86 -13.71
C ASP A 73 12.63 32.21 -14.26
N ASN A 74 12.66 31.72 -15.50
CA ASN A 74 11.56 31.07 -16.19
C ASN A 74 11.84 29.58 -16.40
N LEU A 75 11.12 28.73 -15.67
CA LEU A 75 11.18 27.28 -15.78
C LEU A 75 11.03 26.78 -17.22
N ASP A 76 10.08 27.31 -17.99
CA ASP A 76 9.83 26.88 -19.38
C ASP A 76 11.07 27.05 -20.26
N ALA A 77 11.87 28.08 -20.00
CA ALA A 77 13.13 28.35 -20.72
C ALA A 77 14.26 27.40 -20.28
N ALA A 78 14.18 26.86 -19.06
CA ALA A 78 15.14 25.89 -18.54
C ALA A 78 14.84 24.45 -18.99
N ILE A 79 13.58 24.11 -19.28
CA ILE A 79 13.14 22.76 -19.67
C ILE A 79 14.02 22.10 -20.75
N PRO A 80 14.40 22.76 -21.86
CA PRO A 80 15.26 22.15 -22.87
C PRO A 80 16.61 21.72 -22.31
N ARG A 81 17.22 22.58 -21.48
CA ARG A 81 18.50 22.35 -20.83
C ARG A 81 18.40 21.25 -19.78
N ILE A 82 17.32 21.23 -19.01
CA ILE A 82 17.04 20.18 -18.02
C ILE A 82 16.92 18.82 -18.73
N ALA A 83 16.14 18.75 -19.81
CA ALA A 83 15.98 17.49 -20.54
C ALA A 83 17.27 17.06 -21.28
N ASP A 84 18.08 18.00 -21.80
CA ASP A 84 19.40 17.68 -22.38
C ASP A 84 20.34 17.10 -21.32
N PHE A 85 20.21 17.59 -20.10
CA PHE A 85 21.04 17.23 -18.97
C PHE A 85 20.60 15.90 -18.32
N CYS A 86 19.33 15.80 -17.94
CA CYS A 86 18.76 14.63 -17.27
C CYS A 86 18.52 13.44 -18.22
N GLY A 87 18.47 13.65 -19.54
CA GLY A 87 18.26 12.60 -20.54
C GLY A 87 16.80 12.47 -20.98
N ASP A 88 16.50 11.43 -21.77
CA ASP A 88 15.22 11.28 -22.46
C ASP A 88 14.05 10.91 -21.55
N SER A 89 14.30 10.26 -20.42
CA SER A 89 13.31 10.02 -19.36
C SER A 89 13.96 10.42 -18.05
N PHE A 90 13.32 11.29 -17.30
CA PHE A 90 13.91 11.84 -16.10
C PHE A 90 12.89 12.11 -15.01
N ASP A 91 13.36 11.94 -13.79
CA ASP A 91 12.78 12.46 -12.58
C ASP A 91 13.81 13.42 -11.97
N ALA A 92 13.41 14.67 -11.72
CA ALA A 92 14.32 15.72 -11.34
C ALA A 92 13.74 16.64 -10.26
N GLN A 93 14.61 17.13 -9.40
CA GLN A 93 14.30 18.14 -8.40
C GLN A 93 14.97 19.46 -8.69
N LEU A 94 14.19 20.52 -8.61
CA LEU A 94 14.60 21.89 -8.89
C LEU A 94 14.62 22.67 -7.60
N TYR A 95 15.75 23.28 -7.29
CA TYR A 95 15.95 24.13 -6.14
C TYR A 95 16.30 25.54 -6.59
N TYR A 96 15.46 26.50 -6.22
CA TYR A 96 15.70 27.91 -6.52
C TYR A 96 16.35 28.62 -5.33
N GLY A 97 17.19 29.61 -5.62
CA GLY A 97 17.87 30.44 -4.60
C GLY A 97 16.94 31.30 -3.75
N ASN A 98 15.65 31.39 -4.09
CA ASN A 98 14.60 32.01 -3.28
C ASN A 98 13.94 31.02 -2.29
N GLY A 99 14.35 29.74 -2.30
CA GLY A 99 13.86 28.68 -1.44
C GLY A 99 12.72 27.84 -2.02
N GLU A 100 12.22 28.15 -3.22
CA GLU A 100 11.21 27.34 -3.90
C GLU A 100 11.80 26.01 -4.37
N VAL A 101 11.02 24.94 -4.22
CA VAL A 101 11.41 23.58 -4.58
C VAL A 101 10.30 22.95 -5.41
N TYR A 102 10.71 22.27 -6.49
CA TYR A 102 9.78 21.60 -7.39
C TYR A 102 10.26 20.22 -7.76
N ASP A 103 9.31 19.29 -7.88
CA ASP A 103 9.52 18.01 -8.54
C ASP A 103 9.13 18.14 -10.02
N LEU A 104 9.98 17.62 -10.90
CA LEU A 104 9.81 17.64 -12.34
C LEU A 104 10.07 16.25 -12.91
N GLN A 105 9.01 15.60 -13.40
CA GLN A 105 9.13 14.38 -14.17
C GLN A 105 8.93 14.69 -15.65
N GLY A 106 9.68 14.03 -16.53
CA GLY A 106 9.51 14.26 -17.96
C GLY A 106 10.03 13.15 -18.87
N ARG A 107 9.44 13.10 -20.07
CA ARG A 107 9.83 12.17 -21.13
C ARG A 107 9.91 12.89 -22.47
N ARG A 108 11.09 12.86 -23.08
CA ARG A 108 11.41 13.41 -24.40
C ARG A 108 11.12 12.37 -25.49
N ASN A 109 10.95 12.85 -26.72
CA ASN A 109 10.77 12.06 -27.94
C ASN A 109 9.44 11.31 -28.03
N SER A 110 8.43 11.75 -27.27
CA SER A 110 7.07 11.22 -27.42
C SER A 110 6.49 11.62 -28.78
N LYS A 111 5.87 10.68 -29.50
CA LYS A 111 5.39 10.87 -30.89
C LYS A 111 3.87 10.80 -31.00
N PHE A 112 3.19 11.86 -30.56
CA PHE A 112 1.72 12.01 -30.68
C PHE A 112 1.23 12.21 -32.13
N SER A 113 2.16 12.43 -33.06
CA SER A 113 1.85 12.63 -34.48
C SER A 113 2.98 12.09 -35.35
N SER A 114 2.70 11.79 -36.61
CA SER A 114 3.73 11.40 -37.58
C SER A 114 4.68 12.54 -37.96
N LYS A 115 4.39 13.77 -37.53
CA LYS A 115 5.07 15.00 -37.98
C LYS A 115 5.98 15.64 -36.94
N ASP A 116 5.82 15.30 -35.66
CA ASP A 116 6.52 15.98 -34.58
C ASP A 116 6.82 15.05 -33.38
N THR A 117 7.84 15.42 -32.61
CA THR A 117 8.25 14.80 -31.35
C THR A 117 8.06 15.80 -30.22
N TYR A 118 7.69 15.31 -29.06
CA TYR A 118 7.30 16.14 -27.93
C TYR A 118 8.09 15.77 -26.67
N LEU A 119 8.20 16.75 -25.78
CA LEU A 119 8.63 16.57 -24.40
C LEU A 119 7.41 16.80 -23.52
N VAL A 120 7.01 15.76 -22.80
CA VAL A 120 5.93 15.83 -21.79
C VAL A 120 6.57 16.01 -20.43
N THR A 121 6.04 16.93 -19.63
CA THR A 121 6.53 17.21 -18.28
C THR A 121 5.39 17.35 -17.30
N LEU A 122 5.61 16.85 -16.08
CA LEU A 122 4.76 17.09 -14.92
C LEU A 122 5.57 17.80 -13.86
N PHE A 123 4.96 18.83 -13.31
CA PHE A 123 5.59 19.73 -12.37
C PHE A 123 4.77 19.77 -11.08
N GLN A 124 5.39 19.48 -9.94
CA GLN A 124 4.74 19.53 -8.64
C GLN A 124 5.42 20.59 -7.74
N ASP A 125 4.62 21.52 -7.21
CA ASP A 125 5.05 22.61 -6.34
C ASP A 125 5.18 22.16 -4.88
N LEU A 126 6.40 21.88 -4.45
CA LEU A 126 6.70 21.46 -3.08
C LEU A 126 6.78 22.63 -2.09
N GLY A 127 6.55 23.87 -2.56
CA GLY A 127 6.56 25.08 -1.77
C GLY A 127 7.96 25.58 -1.39
N ASN A 128 7.98 26.63 -0.57
CA ASN A 128 9.24 27.24 -0.11
C ASN A 128 9.78 26.52 1.13
N ARG A 129 11.02 26.02 1.05
CA ARG A 129 11.69 25.29 2.13
C ARG A 129 12.77 26.08 2.86
N GLY A 130 12.81 27.40 2.70
CA GLY A 130 13.72 28.27 3.44
C GLY A 130 15.21 28.03 3.17
N GLY A 131 15.55 27.37 2.06
CA GLY A 131 16.93 27.11 1.65
C GLY A 131 17.67 26.03 2.46
N GLN A 132 16.99 25.25 3.31
CA GLN A 132 17.57 24.08 3.99
C GLN A 132 16.78 22.81 3.65
N VAL A 133 17.51 21.77 3.25
CA VAL A 133 16.97 20.42 2.99
C VAL A 133 17.07 19.63 4.31
N ASP A 134 15.94 19.21 4.87
CA ASP A 134 15.86 18.50 6.15
C ASP A 134 16.36 17.05 6.02
N ALA A 135 17.18 16.57 6.95
CA ALA A 135 17.89 15.30 6.84
C ALA A 135 17.01 14.06 7.11
N ASP A 136 15.92 14.23 7.86
CA ASP A 136 15.12 13.10 8.36
C ASP A 136 13.99 12.66 7.41
N ARG A 137 13.65 13.45 6.38
CA ARG A 137 12.73 13.10 5.27
C ARG A 137 13.08 13.89 4.02
N PRO A 138 14.01 13.40 3.19
CA PRO A 138 14.84 14.39 2.55
C PRO A 138 14.25 14.98 1.25
N TYR A 139 13.21 14.41 0.61
CA TYR A 139 12.89 14.82 -0.78
C TYR A 139 11.40 14.79 -1.24
N GLY A 140 10.38 14.80 -0.37
CA GLY A 140 8.96 14.78 -0.81
C GLY A 140 8.00 15.62 0.05
N LEU A 141 6.71 15.64 -0.29
CA LEU A 141 5.65 16.14 0.59
C LEU A 141 5.56 15.27 1.86
N LYS A 142 5.08 15.80 2.99
CA LYS A 142 4.74 14.92 4.12
C LYS A 142 3.53 14.08 3.76
N GLU A 143 3.44 12.89 4.34
CA GLU A 143 2.29 12.00 4.16
C GLU A 143 0.96 12.75 4.37
N GLY A 144 0.03 12.59 3.43
CA GLY A 144 -1.27 13.28 3.42
C GLY A 144 -1.23 14.75 2.96
N GLN A 145 -0.06 15.34 2.69
CA GLN A 145 0.02 16.68 2.10
C GLN A 145 -0.16 16.62 0.59
N GLN A 146 -0.82 17.66 0.05
CA GLN A 146 -1.04 17.83 -1.38
C GLN A 146 -0.38 19.11 -1.90
N ALA A 147 0.22 19.02 -3.09
CA ALA A 147 0.85 20.11 -3.83
C ALA A 147 0.17 20.34 -5.18
N GLN A 148 0.26 21.56 -5.69
CA GLN A 148 -0.22 21.87 -7.03
C GLN A 148 0.60 21.09 -8.07
N VAL A 149 -0.07 20.44 -9.02
CA VAL A 149 0.56 19.71 -10.12
C VAL A 149 0.11 20.26 -11.46
N ARG A 150 1.07 20.39 -12.39
CA ARG A 150 0.87 20.99 -13.71
C ARG A 150 1.44 20.08 -14.80
N LEU A 151 0.68 19.89 -15.88
CA LEU A 151 1.11 19.19 -17.08
C LEU A 151 1.49 20.19 -18.17
N ALA A 152 2.73 20.14 -18.64
CA ALA A 152 3.20 20.98 -19.74
C ALA A 152 3.83 20.12 -20.85
N ILE A 153 3.55 20.47 -22.10
CA ILE A 153 4.07 19.75 -23.28
C ILE A 153 4.72 20.72 -24.25
N TYR A 154 5.90 20.33 -24.71
CA TYR A 154 6.76 21.13 -25.57
C TYR A 154 6.99 20.39 -26.89
N SER A 155 6.77 21.07 -28.02
CA SER A 155 7.15 20.54 -29.33
C SER A 155 8.67 20.63 -29.49
N THR A 156 9.34 19.49 -29.59
CA THR A 156 10.81 19.43 -29.66
C THR A 156 11.33 19.93 -31.02
N ASN A 157 10.64 19.65 -32.13
CA ASN A 157 11.06 20.14 -33.45
C ASN A 157 10.73 21.62 -33.68
N ALA A 158 9.80 22.20 -32.90
CA ALA A 158 9.55 23.64 -32.88
C ALA A 158 10.37 24.39 -31.82
N GLY A 159 11.55 23.86 -31.44
CA GLY A 159 12.47 24.51 -30.51
C GLY A 159 11.98 24.52 -29.06
N PHE A 160 11.32 23.44 -28.63
CA PHE A 160 10.67 23.33 -27.32
C PHE A 160 9.63 24.42 -27.06
N LYS A 161 8.86 24.80 -28.09
CA LYS A 161 7.71 25.68 -27.88
C LYS A 161 6.66 24.95 -27.04
N LYS A 162 6.25 25.55 -25.92
CA LYS A 162 5.12 25.04 -25.13
C LYS A 162 3.85 25.08 -25.99
N VAL A 163 3.25 23.92 -26.21
CA VAL A 163 2.03 23.73 -27.01
C VAL A 163 0.82 23.38 -26.15
N TYR A 164 1.05 22.98 -24.90
CA TYR A 164 0.01 22.65 -23.94
C TYR A 164 0.48 22.97 -22.52
N ASP A 165 -0.46 23.39 -21.70
CA ASP A 165 -0.25 23.80 -20.32
C ASP A 165 -1.58 23.70 -19.58
N GLU A 166 -1.69 22.75 -18.65
CA GLU A 166 -2.90 22.51 -17.86
C GLU A 166 -2.54 22.39 -16.38
N ASP A 167 -3.32 23.08 -15.56
CA ASP A 167 -3.30 22.92 -14.12
C ASP A 167 -4.15 21.71 -13.71
N LEU A 168 -3.52 20.69 -13.16
CA LEU A 168 -4.20 19.46 -12.80
C LEU A 168 -4.83 19.50 -11.39
N GLY A 169 -4.55 20.55 -10.60
CA GLY A 169 -5.02 20.69 -9.23
C GLY A 169 -4.01 20.23 -8.17
N ARG A 170 -4.47 20.06 -6.93
CA ARG A 170 -3.63 19.61 -5.81
C ARG A 170 -3.64 18.09 -5.67
N MET A 171 -2.46 17.49 -5.51
CA MET A 171 -2.27 16.03 -5.51
C MET A 171 -1.23 15.62 -4.47
N LEU A 172 -1.30 14.38 -4.02
CA LEU A 172 -0.27 13.76 -3.18
C LEU A 172 1.09 13.75 -3.89
N SER A 173 2.14 13.49 -3.11
CA SER A 173 3.53 13.41 -3.56
C SER A 173 3.66 12.52 -4.81
N LEU A 174 4.34 13.02 -5.85
CA LEU A 174 4.66 12.22 -7.04
C LEU A 174 5.69 11.11 -6.74
N GLN A 175 6.21 11.03 -5.50
CA GLN A 175 7.26 10.07 -5.11
C GLN A 175 6.78 8.96 -4.15
N ASP A 176 5.60 9.07 -3.52
CA ASP A 176 5.20 8.22 -2.37
C ASP A 176 4.22 7.08 -2.70
N ILE A 177 4.06 6.67 -3.98
CA ILE A 177 3.14 5.59 -4.34
C ILE A 177 3.89 4.27 -4.49
N TRP A 178 3.70 3.39 -3.53
CA TRP A 178 4.50 2.16 -3.33
C TRP A 178 4.10 0.97 -4.20
N TRP A 179 3.01 1.06 -4.97
CA TRP A 179 2.42 -0.10 -5.66
C TRP A 179 2.21 0.07 -7.18
N GLU A 180 2.08 1.30 -7.68
CA GLU A 180 2.09 1.64 -9.11
C GLU A 180 2.82 2.98 -9.28
N GLU A 181 3.59 3.16 -10.36
CA GLU A 181 4.19 4.47 -10.63
C GLU A 181 3.06 5.51 -10.78
N PRO A 182 3.07 6.62 -10.00
CA PRO A 182 1.99 7.61 -10.02
C PRO A 182 1.69 8.07 -11.43
N ILE A 183 2.74 8.17 -12.26
CA ILE A 183 2.74 8.67 -13.62
C ILE A 183 3.44 7.63 -14.49
N GLN A 184 2.69 7.03 -15.43
CA GLN A 184 3.27 6.16 -16.45
C GLN A 184 3.14 6.81 -17.81
N PHE A 185 4.27 7.25 -18.39
CA PHE A 185 4.31 7.58 -19.81
C PHE A 185 4.29 6.28 -20.60
N GLN A 186 3.11 5.77 -20.90
CA GLN A 186 2.94 4.58 -21.73
C GLN A 186 2.61 4.97 -23.16
N ASP A 187 3.33 4.35 -24.10
CA ASP A 187 3.09 4.44 -25.53
C ASP A 187 1.94 3.50 -25.89
N VAL A 188 0.74 4.05 -26.06
CA VAL A 188 -0.45 3.25 -26.39
C VAL A 188 -0.57 3.23 -27.93
N ASP A 189 -0.17 2.12 -28.58
CA ASP A 189 -0.81 1.51 -29.77
C ASP A 189 0.14 0.78 -30.75
N GLY A 190 -0.37 -0.30 -31.37
CA GLY A 190 0.29 -1.18 -32.34
C GLY A 190 0.26 -0.70 -33.81
N ASP A 191 -0.03 0.58 -34.05
CA ASP A 191 -0.04 1.23 -35.38
C ASP A 191 1.19 2.15 -35.62
N GLY A 192 2.07 2.28 -34.63
CA GLY A 192 3.29 3.07 -34.72
C GLY A 192 3.12 4.57 -34.44
N LYS A 193 1.99 5.00 -33.85
CA LYS A 193 1.85 6.32 -33.20
C LYS A 193 1.84 6.14 -31.67
N LEU A 194 2.32 7.16 -30.97
CA LEU A 194 2.77 7.05 -29.58
C LEU A 194 2.01 8.07 -28.73
N ASP A 195 0.87 7.68 -28.17
CA ASP A 195 0.09 8.51 -27.24
C ASP A 195 0.78 8.53 -25.86
N ALA A 196 0.81 9.67 -25.16
CA ALA A 196 1.33 9.74 -23.79
C ALA A 196 0.16 9.63 -22.83
N LYS A 197 0.18 8.56 -22.03
CA LYS A 197 -0.65 8.43 -20.84
C LYS A 197 -0.01 9.21 -19.71
N VAL A 198 -0.78 10.02 -18.98
CA VAL A 198 -0.38 10.51 -17.65
C VAL A 198 -1.42 10.03 -16.68
N THR A 199 -1.03 9.11 -15.83
CA THR A 199 -1.79 8.58 -14.70
C THR A 199 -1.61 9.55 -13.53
N VAL A 200 -2.66 9.79 -12.73
CA VAL A 200 -2.58 10.58 -11.49
C VAL A 200 -3.58 10.06 -10.48
N PRO A 201 -3.20 9.71 -9.24
CA PRO A 201 -4.13 9.24 -8.21
C PRO A 201 -5.18 10.32 -7.87
N LEU A 202 -6.45 9.94 -7.69
CA LEU A 202 -7.42 10.87 -7.10
C LEU A 202 -7.10 11.07 -5.60
N ALA A 203 -7.43 12.26 -5.11
CA ALA A 203 -6.71 12.89 -4.01
C ALA A 203 -7.02 12.37 -2.59
N ASP A 204 -7.75 11.26 -2.43
CA ASP A 204 -8.15 10.76 -1.12
C ASP A 204 -7.91 9.25 -0.98
N VAL A 205 -7.02 8.91 -0.04
CA VAL A 205 -6.81 7.64 0.70
C VAL A 205 -6.99 6.33 -0.08
N GLU A 206 -5.88 5.62 -0.25
CA GLU A 206 -5.78 4.16 -0.46
C GLU A 206 -6.91 3.55 -1.32
N SER A 207 -6.92 3.86 -2.64
CA SER A 207 -7.50 3.06 -3.76
C SER A 207 -8.18 3.82 -4.92
N THR A 208 -8.19 5.15 -4.91
CA THR A 208 -9.15 5.89 -5.74
C THR A 208 -8.65 6.24 -7.16
N GLY A 209 -8.43 5.23 -8.00
CA GLY A 209 -8.34 5.40 -9.47
C GLY A 209 -7.31 6.41 -10.01
N TYR A 210 -7.38 6.70 -11.32
CA TYR A 210 -6.44 7.62 -11.96
C TYR A 210 -7.09 8.61 -12.94
N LYS A 211 -6.61 9.85 -13.01
CA LYS A 211 -6.83 10.65 -14.23
C LYS A 211 -5.82 10.20 -15.28
N VAL A 212 -6.30 10.00 -16.51
CA VAL A 212 -5.51 9.58 -17.68
C VAL A 212 -5.59 10.68 -18.75
N TYR A 213 -4.53 11.47 -18.86
CA TYR A 213 -4.43 12.43 -19.95
C TYR A 213 -3.89 11.70 -21.19
N ILE A 214 -4.56 11.83 -22.34
CA ILE A 214 -4.14 11.23 -23.62
C ILE A 214 -3.94 12.32 -24.67
N ALA A 215 -2.75 12.33 -25.25
CA ALA A 215 -2.32 13.24 -26.30
C ALA A 215 -2.43 12.58 -27.68
N HIS A 216 -3.11 13.19 -28.67
CA HIS A 216 -3.17 12.68 -30.04
C HIS A 216 -2.97 13.76 -31.12
N GLU A 217 -2.80 13.37 -32.39
CA GLU A 217 -2.65 14.30 -33.51
C GLU A 217 -3.94 15.13 -33.70
N GLY A 218 -3.87 16.46 -33.50
CA GLY A 218 -4.99 17.39 -33.71
C GLY A 218 -5.75 17.85 -32.46
N GLY A 219 -5.38 17.38 -31.26
CA GLY A 219 -6.00 17.79 -29.99
C GLY A 219 -5.65 16.85 -28.84
N PHE A 220 -6.10 17.19 -27.63
CA PHE A 220 -5.96 16.33 -26.44
C PHE A 220 -7.33 15.81 -26.01
N LYS A 221 -7.37 14.56 -25.51
CA LYS A 221 -8.53 13.99 -24.83
C LYS A 221 -8.19 13.74 -23.37
N ILE A 222 -9.03 14.24 -22.48
CA ILE A 222 -8.94 13.92 -21.05
C ILE A 222 -9.81 12.69 -20.82
N TRP A 223 -9.19 11.60 -20.37
CA TRP A 223 -9.91 10.43 -19.88
C TRP A 223 -9.77 10.41 -18.36
N THR A 224 -10.87 10.39 -17.62
CA THR A 224 -10.79 9.99 -16.21
C THR A 224 -10.95 8.48 -16.18
N LEU A 225 -9.91 7.73 -15.78
CA LEU A 225 -9.90 6.28 -15.75
C LEU A 225 -9.75 5.79 -14.32
N VAL A 226 -10.85 5.39 -13.69
CA VAL A 226 -10.74 4.79 -12.36
C VAL A 226 -10.51 3.30 -12.50
N ASN A 227 -9.25 2.93 -12.31
CA ASN A 227 -8.74 1.57 -12.11
C ASN A 227 -8.87 0.61 -13.32
N LYS A 228 -7.90 -0.31 -13.43
CA LYS A 228 -7.93 -1.49 -14.30
C LYS A 228 -8.17 -2.75 -13.45
N ASP A 229 -9.09 -2.67 -12.49
CA ASP A 229 -9.59 -3.88 -11.84
C ASP A 229 -10.57 -4.56 -12.82
N PRO A 230 -10.47 -5.88 -13.07
CA PRO A 230 -11.36 -6.61 -13.96
C PRO A 230 -12.86 -6.60 -13.55
N THR A 231 -13.20 -6.06 -12.37
CA THR A 231 -14.56 -6.12 -11.82
C THR A 231 -15.43 -4.91 -12.16
N PHE A 232 -14.88 -3.68 -12.18
CA PHE A 232 -15.56 -2.44 -12.59
C PHE A 232 -14.52 -1.46 -13.16
N SER A 233 -14.71 -0.98 -14.39
CA SER A 233 -13.80 -0.01 -15.00
C SER A 233 -14.58 1.15 -15.64
N PHE A 234 -15.10 2.02 -14.77
CA PHE A 234 -15.74 3.25 -15.22
C PHE A 234 -14.71 4.23 -15.78
N SER A 235 -15.02 4.84 -16.92
CA SER A 235 -14.25 5.95 -17.45
C SER A 235 -15.14 7.05 -18.00
N VAL A 236 -14.74 8.30 -17.80
CA VAL A 236 -15.42 9.45 -18.38
C VAL A 236 -14.51 10.04 -19.46
N ARG A 237 -14.99 10.05 -20.71
CA ARG A 237 -14.29 10.58 -21.89
C ARG A 237 -15.17 11.65 -22.52
N GLU A 238 -14.70 12.90 -22.51
CA GLU A 238 -15.42 14.02 -23.14
C GLU A 238 -16.88 14.17 -22.64
N GLY A 239 -17.12 13.95 -21.34
CA GLY A 239 -18.46 14.01 -20.75
C GLY A 239 -19.35 12.80 -21.06
N VAL A 240 -18.81 11.77 -21.70
CA VAL A 240 -19.48 10.49 -21.95
C VAL A 240 -18.91 9.44 -21.03
N VAL A 241 -19.77 8.66 -20.39
CA VAL A 241 -19.35 7.62 -19.44
C VAL A 241 -19.32 6.26 -20.11
N TYR A 242 -18.30 5.48 -19.79
CA TYR A 242 -18.08 4.12 -20.25
C TYR A 242 -17.86 3.20 -19.04
N ASP A 243 -18.27 1.94 -19.16
CA ASP A 243 -17.99 0.85 -18.23
C ASP A 243 -17.33 -0.28 -19.03
N ASN A 244 -16.10 -0.69 -18.68
CA ASN A 244 -15.33 -1.68 -19.45
C ASN A 244 -15.22 -1.34 -20.95
N ASP A 245 -14.92 -0.07 -21.24
CA ASP A 245 -14.85 0.52 -22.59
C ASP A 245 -16.19 0.56 -23.37
N GLU A 246 -17.29 0.05 -22.80
CA GLU A 246 -18.62 0.12 -23.40
C GLU A 246 -19.35 1.38 -22.93
N LEU A 247 -20.07 2.05 -23.85
CA LEU A 247 -20.87 3.23 -23.53
C LEU A 247 -21.89 2.89 -22.44
N LEU A 248 -21.90 3.64 -21.33
CA LEU A 248 -22.85 3.49 -20.24
C LEU A 248 -24.09 4.37 -20.50
N PRO A 249 -25.21 3.81 -20.98
CA PRO A 249 -26.29 4.62 -21.52
C PRO A 249 -27.01 5.44 -20.44
N GLY A 250 -27.25 6.72 -20.75
CA GLY A 250 -27.97 7.66 -19.89
C GLY A 250 -27.21 8.12 -18.66
N ALA A 251 -25.91 7.81 -18.55
CA ALA A 251 -25.06 8.37 -17.50
C ALA A 251 -24.71 9.82 -17.82
N ASP A 252 -24.81 10.67 -16.81
CA ASP A 252 -24.53 12.09 -16.91
C ASP A 252 -23.05 12.35 -16.60
N GLY A 253 -22.21 12.37 -17.63
CA GLY A 253 -20.76 12.49 -17.44
C GLY A 253 -20.28 13.80 -16.82
N GLU A 254 -21.12 14.86 -16.81
CA GLU A 254 -20.80 16.10 -16.11
C GLU A 254 -20.88 15.97 -14.58
N SER A 255 -21.80 15.16 -14.07
CA SER A 255 -21.97 14.92 -12.63
C SER A 255 -21.46 13.56 -12.17
N PHE A 256 -20.84 12.79 -13.08
CA PHE A 256 -20.36 11.45 -12.78
C PHE A 256 -19.12 11.51 -11.87
N VAL A 257 -19.27 10.95 -10.68
CA VAL A 257 -18.25 10.87 -9.64
C VAL A 257 -18.05 9.40 -9.30
N ILE A 258 -16.80 8.98 -9.23
CA ILE A 258 -16.41 7.63 -8.84
C ILE A 258 -15.84 7.72 -7.42
N PHE A 259 -16.32 6.88 -6.51
CA PHE A 259 -15.98 6.96 -5.08
C PHE A 259 -14.88 5.97 -4.71
N ASN A 260 -15.01 4.72 -5.15
CA ASN A 260 -14.11 3.63 -4.79
C ASN A 260 -14.26 2.46 -5.76
N PHE A 261 -13.67 1.32 -5.41
CA PHE A 261 -13.70 0.08 -6.19
C PHE A 261 -15.10 -0.43 -6.55
N ASN A 262 -16.11 -0.13 -5.73
CA ASN A 262 -17.45 -0.70 -5.89
C ASN A 262 -18.47 0.28 -6.46
N TYR A 263 -18.23 1.59 -6.39
CA TYR A 263 -19.26 2.58 -6.63
C TYR A 263 -18.84 3.83 -7.40
N ALA A 264 -19.74 4.25 -8.28
CA ALA A 264 -19.81 5.57 -8.87
C ALA A 264 -21.25 6.11 -8.80
N LYS A 265 -21.45 7.41 -8.98
CA LYS A 265 -22.79 8.00 -9.11
C LYS A 265 -22.77 9.18 -10.06
N ASP A 266 -23.91 9.46 -10.66
CA ASP A 266 -24.21 10.77 -11.21
C ASP A 266 -25.35 11.42 -10.42
N LYS A 267 -25.81 12.59 -10.84
CA LYS A 267 -26.93 13.30 -10.17
C LYS A 267 -28.25 12.52 -10.16
N ASN A 268 -28.39 11.50 -11.01
CA ASN A 268 -29.62 10.74 -11.21
C ASN A 268 -29.56 9.32 -10.61
N ARG A 269 -28.38 8.68 -10.60
CA ARG A 269 -28.23 7.24 -10.33
C ARG A 269 -26.91 6.92 -9.63
N VAL A 270 -26.92 5.83 -8.88
CA VAL A 270 -25.71 5.15 -8.38
C VAL A 270 -25.41 3.97 -9.30
N TYR A 271 -24.14 3.76 -9.58
CA TYR A 271 -23.57 2.71 -10.42
C TYR A 271 -22.65 1.84 -9.56
N GLY A 272 -22.80 0.52 -9.65
CA GLY A 272 -22.07 -0.43 -8.82
C GLY A 272 -22.84 -1.74 -8.66
N ARG A 273 -22.45 -2.58 -7.69
CA ARG A 273 -23.19 -3.81 -7.37
C ARG A 273 -24.53 -3.44 -6.72
N GLY A 274 -25.64 -3.69 -7.41
CA GLY A 274 -27.01 -3.74 -6.84
C GLY A 274 -27.52 -2.48 -6.09
N GLY A 275 -28.63 -2.66 -5.36
CA GLY A 275 -29.20 -1.67 -4.43
C GLY A 275 -30.16 -0.62 -5.02
N PRO A 276 -31.32 -0.35 -4.39
CA PRO A 276 -32.23 0.74 -4.78
C PRO A 276 -31.78 2.09 -4.18
N PHE A 277 -30.55 2.50 -4.46
CA PHE A 277 -29.95 3.67 -3.82
C PHE A 277 -30.56 5.01 -4.26
N ASP A 278 -30.72 5.93 -3.32
CA ASP A 278 -30.99 7.33 -3.59
C ASP A 278 -29.70 8.08 -3.94
N ALA A 279 -29.48 8.34 -5.23
CA ALA A 279 -28.24 8.96 -5.73
C ALA A 279 -27.89 10.30 -5.07
N ALA A 280 -28.91 11.10 -4.74
CA ALA A 280 -28.73 12.41 -4.14
C ALA A 280 -28.09 12.32 -2.74
N THR A 281 -28.46 11.31 -1.96
CA THR A 281 -28.01 11.13 -0.57
C THR A 281 -27.01 10.00 -0.38
N PHE A 282 -26.67 9.27 -1.44
CA PHE A 282 -25.72 8.17 -1.40
C PHE A 282 -24.31 8.63 -1.01
N VAL A 283 -23.72 7.91 -0.06
CA VAL A 283 -22.37 8.08 0.47
C VAL A 283 -21.74 6.70 0.68
N SER A 284 -20.49 6.55 0.25
CA SER A 284 -19.66 5.42 0.68
C SER A 284 -18.81 5.81 1.88
N LEU A 285 -18.73 4.91 2.86
CA LEU A 285 -18.20 5.22 4.20
C LEU A 285 -16.78 4.69 4.42
N ASP A 286 -16.34 3.72 3.62
CA ASP A 286 -15.02 3.09 3.70
C ASP A 286 -14.33 3.07 2.32
N PRO A 287 -12.99 2.95 2.29
CA PRO A 287 -12.22 2.94 1.04
C PRO A 287 -12.61 1.80 0.08
N ASP A 288 -13.01 0.65 0.62
CA ASP A 288 -13.38 -0.50 -0.21
C ASP A 288 -14.83 -0.41 -0.72
N GLY A 289 -15.64 0.50 -0.20
CA GLY A 289 -17.07 0.56 -0.48
C GLY A 289 -17.84 -0.64 0.05
N LYS A 290 -17.39 -1.24 1.16
CA LYS A 290 -18.13 -2.30 1.84
C LYS A 290 -19.35 -1.74 2.56
N PHE A 291 -19.23 -0.61 3.23
CA PHE A 291 -20.31 0.11 3.88
C PHE A 291 -20.72 1.33 3.06
N VAL A 292 -22.01 1.40 2.76
CA VAL A 292 -22.62 2.55 2.09
C VAL A 292 -23.92 2.94 2.77
N LYS A 293 -24.34 4.18 2.58
CA LYS A 293 -25.61 4.66 3.08
C LYS A 293 -26.26 5.66 2.15
N ASP A 294 -27.57 5.78 2.28
CA ASP A 294 -28.36 6.87 1.73
C ASP A 294 -29.44 7.26 2.75
N LYS A 295 -30.37 8.15 2.37
CA LYS A 295 -31.47 8.57 3.27
C LYS A 295 -32.42 7.43 3.67
N ASN A 296 -32.44 6.32 2.93
CA ASN A 296 -33.36 5.20 3.13
C ASN A 296 -32.75 4.14 4.06
N GLY A 297 -31.42 4.01 4.12
CA GLY A 297 -30.77 3.04 4.99
C GLY A 297 -29.25 3.01 4.91
N ALA A 298 -28.66 2.16 5.74
CA ALA A 298 -27.26 1.76 5.67
C ALA A 298 -27.15 0.32 5.16
N TYR A 299 -26.09 0.02 4.41
CA TYR A 299 -25.94 -1.22 3.66
C TYR A 299 -24.51 -1.75 3.76
N PHE A 300 -24.36 -3.07 3.64
CA PHE A 300 -23.06 -3.75 3.62
C PHE A 300 -22.91 -4.69 2.42
N GLU A 301 -21.75 -4.66 1.76
CA GLU A 301 -21.32 -5.53 0.67
C GLU A 301 -21.04 -6.95 1.19
N THR A 302 -21.81 -7.93 0.73
CA THR A 302 -21.71 -9.32 1.19
C THR A 302 -21.38 -10.32 0.09
N SER A 303 -21.26 -9.90 -1.17
CA SER A 303 -20.99 -10.83 -2.27
C SER A 303 -19.61 -11.47 -2.14
N SER A 304 -18.63 -10.77 -1.56
CA SER A 304 -17.33 -11.34 -1.18
C SER A 304 -17.42 -12.45 -0.12
N TYR A 305 -18.54 -12.54 0.60
CA TYR A 305 -18.80 -13.53 1.64
C TYR A 305 -19.80 -14.63 1.21
N GLY A 306 -20.21 -14.65 -0.06
CA GLY A 306 -21.08 -15.67 -0.63
C GLY A 306 -22.54 -15.65 -0.12
N ALA A 307 -22.96 -14.56 0.54
CA ALA A 307 -24.27 -14.47 1.18
C ALA A 307 -25.39 -14.03 0.22
N ASP A 308 -25.10 -13.13 -0.73
CA ASP A 308 -26.08 -12.66 -1.72
C ASP A 308 -25.40 -12.24 -3.04
N PRO A 309 -25.78 -12.80 -4.21
CA PRO A 309 -25.28 -12.34 -5.51
C PRO A 309 -25.72 -10.92 -5.89
N THR A 310 -26.68 -10.29 -5.20
CA THR A 310 -27.08 -8.89 -5.45
C THR A 310 -26.13 -7.86 -4.83
N GLY A 311 -25.19 -8.28 -3.99
CA GLY A 311 -24.10 -7.43 -3.51
C GLY A 311 -24.34 -6.80 -2.15
N HIS A 312 -25.47 -6.13 -1.92
CA HIS A 312 -25.63 -5.26 -0.74
C HIS A 312 -26.90 -5.51 0.07
N ASN A 313 -26.69 -5.78 1.35
CA ASN A 313 -27.76 -6.06 2.31
C ASN A 313 -28.05 -4.83 3.17
N LEU A 314 -29.33 -4.50 3.31
CA LEU A 314 -29.81 -3.51 4.28
C LEU A 314 -29.43 -3.95 5.70
N ILE A 315 -28.84 -3.04 6.46
CA ILE A 315 -28.56 -3.25 7.87
C ILE A 315 -29.82 -2.91 8.65
N GLU A 316 -30.61 -3.93 8.95
CA GLU A 316 -31.92 -3.77 9.60
C GLU A 316 -31.79 -3.05 10.95
N GLY A 317 -32.57 -1.97 11.11
CA GLY A 317 -32.59 -1.16 12.33
C GLY A 317 -31.46 -0.14 12.46
N ALA A 318 -30.52 -0.07 11.52
CA ALA A 318 -29.50 0.98 11.49
C ALA A 318 -30.11 2.37 11.25
N ASP A 319 -29.59 3.37 11.95
CA ASP A 319 -29.92 4.78 11.74
C ASP A 319 -28.97 5.40 10.70
N PRO A 320 -29.37 5.59 9.43
CA PRO A 320 -28.50 6.10 8.39
C PRO A 320 -27.99 7.53 8.64
N GLU A 321 -28.71 8.34 9.42
CA GLU A 321 -28.26 9.70 9.71
C GLU A 321 -26.97 9.69 10.54
N THR A 322 -26.89 8.75 11.49
CA THR A 322 -25.74 8.62 12.41
C THR A 322 -24.80 7.46 12.09
N PHE A 323 -25.12 6.66 11.07
CA PHE A 323 -24.31 5.52 10.68
C PHE A 323 -22.94 5.94 10.14
N GLU A 324 -21.88 5.37 10.68
CA GLU A 324 -20.50 5.61 10.29
C GLU A 324 -19.66 4.32 10.31
N TRP A 325 -18.71 4.24 9.39
CA TRP A 325 -17.72 3.16 9.38
C TRP A 325 -16.66 3.40 10.45
N VAL A 326 -16.23 2.31 11.10
CA VAL A 326 -15.20 2.36 12.16
C VAL A 326 -13.89 1.79 11.64
N THR A 327 -13.91 0.53 11.20
CA THR A 327 -12.72 -0.20 10.74
C THR A 327 -13.15 -1.52 10.11
N GLY A 328 -12.47 -1.99 9.06
CA GLY A 328 -12.73 -3.29 8.44
C GLY A 328 -14.22 -3.57 8.24
N VAL A 329 -14.72 -4.60 8.93
CA VAL A 329 -16.12 -5.07 8.90
C VAL A 329 -16.98 -4.53 10.06
N TYR A 330 -16.50 -3.49 10.76
CA TYR A 330 -17.19 -2.84 11.86
C TYR A 330 -17.67 -1.43 11.50
N ALA A 331 -18.91 -1.16 11.87
CA ALA A 331 -19.56 0.14 11.73
C ALA A 331 -20.41 0.41 12.98
N LYS A 332 -20.93 1.62 13.12
CA LYS A 332 -21.80 1.98 14.24
C LYS A 332 -22.79 3.06 13.87
N ASP A 333 -23.86 3.15 14.66
CA ASP A 333 -24.71 4.32 14.71
C ASP A 333 -24.84 4.82 16.16
N LYS A 334 -25.76 5.75 16.44
CA LYS A 334 -25.95 6.28 17.79
C LYS A 334 -26.42 5.25 18.84
N ASN A 335 -26.94 4.10 18.41
CA ASN A 335 -27.58 3.08 19.25
C ASN A 335 -26.76 1.79 19.34
N HIS A 336 -26.12 1.38 18.25
CA HIS A 336 -25.51 0.06 18.10
C HIS A 336 -24.13 0.13 17.41
N VAL A 337 -23.27 -0.82 17.78
CA VAL A 337 -22.13 -1.22 16.96
C VAL A 337 -22.56 -2.43 16.12
N TYR A 338 -22.07 -2.51 14.90
CA TYR A 338 -22.39 -3.55 13.93
C TYR A 338 -21.13 -4.29 13.51
N HIS A 339 -21.25 -5.60 13.35
CA HIS A 339 -20.30 -6.45 12.65
C HIS A 339 -20.99 -6.98 11.39
N LEU A 340 -20.49 -6.57 10.21
CA LEU A 340 -21.15 -6.78 8.92
C LEU A 340 -22.56 -6.15 8.93
N ILE A 341 -23.64 -6.95 8.91
CA ILE A 341 -25.04 -6.47 8.98
C ILE A 341 -25.72 -6.72 10.33
N TRP A 342 -25.02 -7.27 11.32
CA TRP A 342 -25.61 -7.66 12.60
C TRP A 342 -25.16 -6.70 13.71
N PRO A 343 -26.08 -6.23 14.58
CA PRO A 343 -25.66 -5.52 15.79
C PRO A 343 -24.85 -6.47 16.68
N THR A 344 -23.78 -5.95 17.28
CA THR A 344 -22.95 -6.71 18.21
C THR A 344 -23.65 -6.88 19.57
N GLU A 345 -23.27 -7.93 20.29
CA GLU A 345 -23.92 -8.31 21.56
C GLU A 345 -22.97 -8.23 22.77
N ASN A 346 -21.75 -7.69 22.63
CA ASN A 346 -20.78 -7.65 23.74
C ASN A 346 -20.95 -6.44 24.65
N GLY A 347 -22.02 -5.65 24.49
CA GLY A 347 -22.30 -4.47 25.30
C GLY A 347 -21.41 -3.27 24.97
N GLU A 348 -20.96 -3.18 23.71
CA GLU A 348 -20.20 -2.04 23.20
C GLU A 348 -20.94 -0.71 23.43
N ASP A 349 -20.21 0.32 23.86
CA ASP A 349 -20.72 1.69 23.93
C ASP A 349 -20.53 2.38 22.58
N ALA A 350 -21.57 2.35 21.74
CA ALA A 350 -21.52 2.91 20.38
C ALA A 350 -21.04 4.38 20.34
N ALA A 351 -21.41 5.19 21.33
CA ALA A 351 -20.97 6.59 21.40
C ALA A 351 -19.44 6.74 21.48
N THR A 352 -18.73 5.83 22.14
CA THR A 352 -17.27 5.89 22.34
C THR A 352 -16.48 4.82 21.59
N TYR A 353 -17.16 3.93 20.86
CA TYR A 353 -16.53 2.88 20.07
C TYR A 353 -15.71 3.45 18.91
N VAL A 354 -14.42 3.17 18.87
CA VAL A 354 -13.45 3.72 17.92
C VAL A 354 -12.40 2.69 17.53
N ARG A 355 -11.81 2.86 16.35
CA ARG A 355 -10.63 2.12 15.91
C ARG A 355 -9.41 2.45 16.78
N VAL A 356 -8.58 1.45 17.04
CA VAL A 356 -7.25 1.62 17.62
C VAL A 356 -6.22 1.30 16.54
N LEU A 357 -5.48 2.31 16.09
CA LEU A 357 -4.53 2.15 14.99
C LEU A 357 -3.31 1.32 15.43
N ASP A 358 -3.03 0.26 14.69
CA ASP A 358 -1.76 -0.45 14.72
C ASP A 358 -0.69 0.35 13.94
N PRO A 359 0.44 0.73 14.58
CA PRO A 359 1.52 1.47 13.92
C PRO A 359 2.30 0.67 12.86
N THR A 360 2.27 -0.67 12.86
CA THR A 360 3.09 -1.49 11.94
C THR A 360 2.35 -1.81 10.64
N THR A 361 1.11 -2.31 10.75
CA THR A 361 0.37 -2.81 9.58
C THR A 361 -0.89 -2.01 9.25
N ARG A 362 -1.25 -1.02 10.07
CA ARG A 362 -2.58 -0.38 10.01
C ARG A 362 -3.72 -1.40 9.98
N SER A 363 -3.57 -2.50 10.71
CA SER A 363 -4.60 -3.53 10.85
C SER A 363 -5.90 -2.98 11.43
N ASP A 364 -6.99 -3.67 11.12
CA ASP A 364 -8.37 -3.35 11.54
C ASP A 364 -8.84 -4.22 12.73
N ASN A 365 -7.93 -4.97 13.35
CA ASN A 365 -8.28 -5.91 14.42
C ASN A 365 -8.64 -5.24 15.74
N TRP A 366 -8.07 -4.06 16.03
CA TRP A 366 -8.18 -3.44 17.34
C TRP A 366 -9.20 -2.31 17.36
N THR A 367 -10.12 -2.37 18.29
CA THR A 367 -11.08 -1.30 18.60
C THR A 367 -11.19 -1.12 20.10
N LYS A 368 -11.78 -0.01 20.54
CA LYS A 368 -12.09 0.22 21.95
C LYS A 368 -13.27 1.14 22.12
N ASP A 369 -13.90 1.07 23.28
CA ASP A 369 -14.82 2.07 23.78
C ASP A 369 -14.39 2.52 25.19
N LYS A 370 -15.25 3.25 25.90
CA LYS A 370 -14.95 3.72 27.26
C LYS A 370 -14.86 2.59 28.31
N ASN A 371 -15.42 1.42 28.04
CA ASN A 371 -15.55 0.29 28.96
C ASN A 371 -14.51 -0.80 28.68
N HIS A 372 -14.22 -1.07 27.41
CA HIS A 372 -13.44 -2.23 26.97
C HIS A 372 -12.54 -1.91 25.77
N ALA A 373 -11.42 -2.62 25.68
CA ALA A 373 -10.69 -2.82 24.44
C ALA A 373 -11.13 -4.13 23.79
N TYR A 374 -11.05 -4.22 22.46
CA TYR A 374 -11.49 -5.36 21.68
C TYR A 374 -10.43 -5.76 20.66
N TYR A 375 -10.30 -7.07 20.46
CA TYR A 375 -9.55 -7.69 19.38
C TYR A 375 -10.51 -8.52 18.53
N ASN A 376 -10.69 -8.17 17.26
CA ASN A 376 -11.64 -8.81 16.35
C ASN A 376 -13.03 -8.97 16.98
N GLY A 377 -13.51 -7.88 17.62
CA GLY A 377 -14.81 -7.83 18.28
C GLY A 377 -14.89 -8.59 19.61
N ARG A 378 -13.82 -9.24 20.08
CA ARG A 378 -13.78 -9.93 21.37
C ARG A 378 -13.18 -9.02 22.43
N ILE A 379 -13.81 -8.98 23.61
CA ILE A 379 -13.32 -8.22 24.76
C ILE A 379 -11.92 -8.71 25.14
N VAL A 380 -10.97 -7.77 25.22
CA VAL A 380 -9.64 -7.99 25.78
C VAL A 380 -9.76 -7.98 27.29
N VAL A 381 -9.81 -9.17 27.90
CA VAL A 381 -10.16 -9.30 29.31
C VAL A 381 -9.10 -8.67 30.21
N GLY A 382 -9.51 -7.69 31.02
CA GLY A 382 -8.64 -7.02 31.99
C GLY A 382 -7.87 -5.82 31.44
N ALA A 383 -8.02 -5.48 30.15
CA ALA A 383 -7.42 -4.28 29.57
C ALA A 383 -8.05 -2.99 30.11
N ASP A 384 -7.22 -1.99 30.36
CA ASP A 384 -7.66 -0.62 30.60
C ASP A 384 -7.82 0.15 29.28
N PRO A 385 -9.05 0.38 28.78
CA PRO A 385 -9.27 1.04 27.49
C PRO A 385 -8.74 2.49 27.44
N SER A 386 -8.63 3.16 28.60
CA SER A 386 -8.18 4.54 28.66
C SER A 386 -6.70 4.69 28.29
N THR A 387 -5.90 3.66 28.56
CA THR A 387 -4.47 3.61 28.24
C THR A 387 -4.13 2.60 27.15
N PHE A 388 -5.12 1.84 26.66
CA PHE A 388 -4.94 0.83 25.63
C PHE A 388 -4.50 1.42 24.28
N ARG A 389 -3.47 0.80 23.71
CA ARG A 389 -2.96 1.02 22.35
C ARG A 389 -2.61 -0.31 21.69
N ALA A 390 -2.79 -0.39 20.38
CA ALA A 390 -2.22 -1.48 19.59
C ALA A 390 -0.69 -1.32 19.52
N PHE A 391 0.02 -2.45 19.53
CA PHE A 391 1.46 -2.48 19.35
C PHE A 391 1.83 -3.03 17.97
N ASN A 392 1.20 -4.14 17.58
CA ASN A 392 1.21 -4.67 16.21
C ASN A 392 -0.14 -5.39 15.92
N PHE A 393 -0.18 -6.18 14.83
CA PHE A 393 -1.36 -6.95 14.42
C PHE A 393 -1.89 -7.89 15.52
N GLU A 394 -1.04 -8.40 16.42
CA GLU A 394 -1.40 -9.41 17.45
C GLU A 394 -1.23 -8.94 18.90
N PHE A 395 -0.36 -7.96 19.16
CA PHE A 395 -0.08 -7.45 20.48
C PHE A 395 -0.74 -6.10 20.72
N GLY A 396 -1.42 -6.01 21.85
CA GLY A 396 -1.95 -4.76 22.41
C GLY A 396 -1.36 -4.54 23.79
N VAL A 397 -1.24 -3.29 24.22
CA VAL A 397 -0.75 -2.96 25.56
C VAL A 397 -1.64 -1.90 26.21
N ASP A 398 -1.80 -2.00 27.53
CA ASP A 398 -2.25 -0.89 28.36
C ASP A 398 -1.07 -0.38 29.22
N ALA A 399 -1.32 0.51 30.16
CA ALA A 399 -0.25 1.05 31.01
C ALA A 399 0.50 0.02 31.88
N LYS A 400 -0.03 -1.20 32.06
CA LYS A 400 0.48 -2.22 32.98
C LYS A 400 0.58 -3.62 32.38
N ASN A 401 -0.21 -3.90 31.35
CA ASN A 401 -0.42 -5.24 30.82
C ASN A 401 -0.09 -5.31 29.33
N LEU A 402 0.49 -6.45 28.94
CA LEU A 402 0.62 -6.88 27.57
C LEU A 402 -0.49 -7.88 27.26
N PHE A 403 -1.08 -7.76 26.08
CA PHE A 403 -2.13 -8.64 25.59
C PHE A 403 -1.70 -9.23 24.25
N PHE A 404 -1.95 -10.51 24.09
CA PHE A 404 -1.87 -11.20 22.82
C PHE A 404 -3.28 -11.53 22.39
N ARG A 405 -3.72 -10.92 21.29
CA ARG A 405 -5.11 -10.92 20.84
C ARG A 405 -6.02 -10.42 21.97
N ASN A 406 -7.04 -11.20 22.33
CA ASN A 406 -7.97 -10.85 23.39
C ASN A 406 -7.56 -11.36 24.80
N THR A 407 -6.31 -11.81 24.99
CA THR A 407 -5.87 -12.49 26.21
C THR A 407 -4.68 -11.79 26.87
N LEU A 408 -4.70 -11.70 28.21
CA LEU A 408 -3.58 -11.18 29.01
C LEU A 408 -2.36 -12.09 28.91
N VAL A 409 -1.19 -11.51 28.65
CA VAL A 409 0.11 -12.22 28.69
C VAL A 409 0.67 -12.13 30.11
N PRO A 410 0.73 -13.25 30.86
CA PRO A 410 1.15 -13.21 32.26
C PRO A 410 2.64 -12.84 32.41
N GLY A 411 2.95 -12.07 33.44
CA GLY A 411 4.33 -11.77 33.84
C GLY A 411 5.10 -10.81 32.91
N ALA A 412 4.47 -10.32 31.84
CA ALA A 412 5.07 -9.40 30.89
C ALA A 412 5.56 -8.12 31.57
N ASP A 413 6.73 -7.64 31.15
CA ASP A 413 7.31 -6.36 31.54
C ASP A 413 7.10 -5.33 30.43
N VAL A 414 5.90 -4.75 30.42
CA VAL A 414 5.44 -3.78 29.41
C VAL A 414 6.40 -2.60 29.24
N ALA A 415 7.13 -2.20 30.30
CA ALA A 415 8.06 -1.09 30.24
C ALA A 415 9.27 -1.36 29.32
N THR A 416 9.58 -2.63 29.09
CA THR A 416 10.73 -3.08 28.29
C THR A 416 10.32 -3.86 27.03
N PHE A 417 9.01 -3.94 26.76
CA PHE A 417 8.49 -4.71 25.63
C PHE A 417 8.82 -4.03 24.29
N GLU A 418 9.47 -4.77 23.41
CA GLU A 418 9.90 -4.31 22.09
C GLU A 418 9.76 -5.42 21.02
N LEU A 419 9.57 -5.02 19.75
CA LEU A 419 9.71 -5.94 18.63
C LEU A 419 11.20 -6.19 18.36
N ILE A 420 11.56 -7.45 18.11
CA ILE A 420 12.88 -7.81 17.58
C ILE A 420 12.93 -7.54 16.07
N THR A 421 11.79 -7.70 15.39
CA THR A 421 11.60 -7.38 13.96
C THR A 421 10.20 -6.82 13.73
N GLU A 422 10.06 -5.88 12.81
CA GLU A 422 8.76 -5.30 12.42
C GLU A 422 8.06 -6.11 11.31
N GLN A 423 8.77 -7.06 10.69
CA GLN A 423 8.25 -7.88 9.60
C GLN A 423 7.55 -9.13 10.15
N ALA A 424 6.32 -9.37 9.72
CA ALA A 424 5.58 -10.58 10.07
C ALA A 424 6.10 -11.80 9.25
N PRO A 425 6.22 -13.00 9.86
CA PRO A 425 6.00 -13.29 11.28
C PRO A 425 7.09 -12.66 12.16
N SER A 426 6.71 -12.04 13.29
CA SER A 426 7.63 -11.30 14.16
C SER A 426 7.89 -11.95 15.51
N TYR A 427 9.10 -11.71 16.00
CA TYR A 427 9.47 -11.98 17.39
C TYR A 427 9.46 -10.67 18.17
N ALA A 428 9.05 -10.75 19.43
CA ALA A 428 9.10 -9.66 20.39
C ALA A 428 9.74 -10.14 21.68
N LYS A 429 10.19 -9.22 22.52
CA LYS A 429 10.72 -9.57 23.85
C LYS A 429 10.48 -8.45 24.85
N ASP A 430 10.59 -8.81 26.11
CA ASP A 430 10.81 -7.88 27.20
C ASP A 430 12.03 -8.32 28.03
N SER A 431 12.24 -7.71 29.19
CA SER A 431 13.37 -8.03 30.07
C SER A 431 13.34 -9.46 30.66
N LYS A 432 12.21 -10.16 30.58
CA LYS A 432 11.94 -11.45 31.24
C LYS A 432 11.55 -12.57 30.28
N GLN A 433 10.92 -12.25 29.16
CA GLN A 433 10.28 -13.21 28.26
C GLN A 433 10.53 -12.87 26.79
N VAL A 434 10.44 -13.91 25.95
CA VAL A 434 10.46 -13.80 24.48
C VAL A 434 9.13 -14.30 23.95
N TYR A 435 8.69 -13.68 22.86
CA TYR A 435 7.38 -13.88 22.27
C TYR A 435 7.46 -14.11 20.76
N TYR A 436 6.50 -14.84 20.24
CA TYR A 436 6.28 -15.05 18.81
C TYR A 436 4.83 -14.69 18.44
N ASP A 437 4.64 -13.77 17.49
CA ASP A 437 3.33 -13.19 17.20
C ASP A 437 2.43 -14.09 16.32
N VAL A 438 3.00 -14.94 15.46
CA VAL A 438 2.22 -15.87 14.61
C VAL A 438 2.05 -17.23 15.27
N SER A 439 1.79 -17.26 16.58
CA SER A 439 1.46 -18.51 17.27
C SER A 439 0.08 -19.01 16.82
N LEU A 440 0.03 -20.28 16.36
CA LEU A 440 -1.23 -21.02 16.20
C LEU A 440 -1.90 -21.31 17.56
N GLU A 441 -1.13 -21.17 18.64
CA GLU A 441 -1.57 -21.36 20.02
C GLU A 441 -1.97 -20.01 20.63
N ASP A 442 -2.85 -20.03 21.64
CA ASP A 442 -3.25 -18.82 22.37
C ASP A 442 -2.17 -18.30 23.34
N ASN A 443 -0.96 -18.89 23.31
CA ASN A 443 0.19 -18.46 24.09
C ASN A 443 1.32 -18.00 23.15
N PRO A 444 1.74 -16.73 23.22
CA PRO A 444 2.87 -16.23 22.45
C PRO A 444 4.23 -16.51 23.10
N ILE A 445 4.26 -16.94 24.36
CA ILE A 445 5.50 -17.07 25.15
C ILE A 445 6.35 -18.24 24.63
N ILE A 446 7.63 -17.98 24.41
CA ILE A 446 8.64 -19.00 24.12
C ILE A 446 9.24 -19.45 25.46
N GLU A 447 8.70 -20.54 25.99
CA GLU A 447 9.09 -21.06 27.31
C GLU A 447 10.58 -21.44 27.35
N GLY A 448 11.30 -20.94 28.35
CA GLY A 448 12.72 -21.23 28.57
C GLY A 448 13.71 -20.42 27.73
N ALA A 449 13.25 -19.52 26.86
CA ALA A 449 14.11 -18.61 26.11
C ALA A 449 14.77 -17.56 27.01
N ASP A 450 16.04 -17.24 26.75
CA ASP A 450 16.78 -16.13 27.41
C ASP A 450 16.67 -14.83 26.59
N PRO A 451 15.85 -13.84 27.01
CA PRO A 451 15.64 -12.60 26.24
C PRO A 451 16.89 -11.77 26.03
N ALA A 452 17.88 -11.89 26.91
CA ALA A 452 19.12 -11.12 26.84
C ALA A 452 20.04 -11.59 25.71
N THR A 453 19.92 -12.87 25.32
CA THR A 453 20.76 -13.48 24.26
C THR A 453 19.97 -13.97 23.07
N PHE A 454 18.66 -13.76 23.05
CA PHE A 454 17.78 -14.17 21.96
C PHE A 454 18.08 -13.40 20.67
N THR A 455 18.30 -14.14 19.59
CA THR A 455 18.65 -13.63 18.26
C THR A 455 17.95 -14.44 17.17
N LEU A 456 17.71 -13.79 16.03
CA LEU A 456 17.06 -14.39 14.87
C LEU A 456 18.10 -14.84 13.84
N PHE A 457 17.81 -15.92 13.12
CA PHE A 457 18.55 -16.26 11.91
C PHE A 457 18.02 -15.40 10.76
N SER A 458 18.83 -14.48 10.25
CA SER A 458 18.43 -13.44 9.28
C SER A 458 18.63 -13.85 7.81
N GLU A 459 18.64 -15.15 7.51
CA GLU A 459 19.05 -15.68 6.20
C GLU A 459 17.92 -16.38 5.43
N GLY A 460 16.67 -15.96 5.60
CA GLY A 460 15.56 -16.40 4.75
C GLY A 460 15.56 -15.71 3.37
N GLN A 461 14.99 -16.36 2.36
CA GLN A 461 14.65 -15.69 1.10
C GLN A 461 13.78 -14.46 1.43
N TYR A 462 14.07 -13.31 0.84
CA TYR A 462 13.41 -12.03 1.10
C TYR A 462 13.66 -11.36 2.47
N ASN A 463 14.66 -11.78 3.25
CA ASN A 463 14.96 -11.25 4.60
C ASN A 463 13.82 -11.45 5.62
N LEU A 464 12.89 -12.36 5.35
CA LEU A 464 11.80 -12.67 6.29
C LEU A 464 12.28 -13.62 7.40
N PRO A 465 11.70 -13.53 8.62
CA PRO A 465 12.03 -14.46 9.68
C PRO A 465 11.68 -15.90 9.29
N THR A 466 12.67 -16.79 9.38
CA THR A 466 12.56 -18.20 8.95
C THR A 466 11.70 -19.04 9.90
N GLY A 467 11.22 -18.46 10.99
CA GLY A 467 10.65 -19.16 12.13
C GLY A 467 11.70 -19.83 13.02
N TYR A 468 12.98 -19.88 12.64
CA TYR A 468 14.05 -20.30 13.57
C TYR A 468 14.61 -19.12 14.34
N ALA A 469 14.92 -19.36 15.61
CA ALA A 469 15.60 -18.40 16.48
C ALA A 469 16.48 -19.15 17.49
N LYS A 470 17.39 -18.45 18.15
CA LYS A 470 18.23 -19.04 19.20
C LYS A 470 18.51 -18.08 20.33
N ASP A 471 18.79 -18.65 21.49
CA ASP A 471 19.52 -17.97 22.55
C ASP A 471 20.89 -18.64 22.76
N LYS A 472 21.64 -18.26 23.80
CA LYS A 472 22.97 -18.84 24.08
C LYS A 472 22.97 -20.34 24.39
N ASN A 473 21.84 -20.93 24.76
CA ASN A 473 21.70 -22.30 25.25
C ASN A 473 20.78 -23.16 24.38
N HIS A 474 19.86 -22.56 23.64
CA HIS A 474 18.74 -23.24 23.00
C HIS A 474 18.50 -22.73 21.58
N VAL A 475 17.95 -23.62 20.75
CA VAL A 475 17.38 -23.28 19.44
C VAL A 475 15.88 -23.52 19.47
N PHE A 476 15.15 -22.61 18.84
CA PHE A 476 13.69 -22.62 18.78
C PHE A 476 13.22 -22.60 17.34
N TYR A 477 12.09 -23.26 17.09
CA TYR A 477 11.28 -23.06 15.90
C TYR A 477 9.92 -22.52 16.34
N GLN A 478 9.58 -21.29 15.94
CA GLN A 478 8.41 -20.55 16.39
C GLN A 478 8.40 -20.44 17.93
N THR A 479 7.40 -21.03 18.60
CA THR A 479 7.32 -21.10 20.07
C THR A 479 7.96 -22.36 20.66
N LYS A 480 8.40 -23.31 19.83
CA LYS A 480 8.85 -24.63 20.28
C LYS A 480 10.37 -24.69 20.44
N LEU A 481 10.81 -25.19 21.59
CA LEU A 481 12.19 -25.60 21.83
C LEU A 481 12.52 -26.83 20.96
N ILE A 482 13.63 -26.79 20.24
CA ILE A 482 14.17 -27.94 19.51
C ILE A 482 15.10 -28.71 20.46
N PRO A 483 14.73 -29.91 20.93
CA PRO A 483 15.55 -30.63 21.90
C PRO A 483 16.92 -31.00 21.32
N GLU A 484 17.96 -30.88 22.14
CA GLU A 484 19.33 -31.30 21.82
C GLU A 484 20.01 -30.55 20.65
N ALA A 485 19.37 -29.52 20.09
CA ALA A 485 19.97 -28.65 19.10
C ALA A 485 21.15 -27.85 19.68
N ASP A 486 22.23 -27.77 18.93
CA ASP A 486 23.44 -27.04 19.30
C ASP A 486 23.38 -25.60 18.74
N PRO A 487 23.12 -24.57 19.57
CA PRO A 487 22.95 -23.19 19.11
C PRO A 487 24.21 -22.56 18.54
N ASP A 488 25.39 -23.08 18.88
CA ASP A 488 26.68 -22.56 18.39
C ASP A 488 26.95 -22.99 16.94
N THR A 489 26.46 -24.17 16.56
CA THR A 489 26.67 -24.77 15.23
C THR A 489 25.42 -24.81 14.37
N PHE A 490 24.28 -24.30 14.85
CA PHE A 490 23.04 -24.24 14.11
C PHE A 490 23.12 -23.27 12.93
N VAL A 491 22.75 -23.76 11.76
CA VAL A 491 22.81 -23.06 10.47
C VAL A 491 21.48 -23.28 9.74
N PHE A 492 20.87 -22.18 9.33
CA PHE A 492 19.72 -22.20 8.42
C PHE A 492 20.18 -22.62 7.01
N LEU A 493 19.40 -23.44 6.32
CA LEU A 493 19.77 -23.96 5.01
C LEU A 493 18.87 -23.44 3.88
N ASP A 494 17.55 -23.55 4.04
CA ASP A 494 16.59 -23.17 3.02
C ASP A 494 15.22 -22.81 3.62
N ASP A 495 14.46 -22.01 2.87
CA ASP A 495 13.15 -21.49 3.20
C ASP A 495 11.99 -22.39 2.69
N GLY A 496 12.21 -23.70 2.62
CA GLY A 496 11.18 -24.68 2.32
C GLY A 496 9.97 -24.60 3.26
N TYR A 497 8.93 -25.37 2.97
CA TYR A 497 7.73 -25.45 3.81
C TYR A 497 7.50 -26.89 4.28
N PRO A 498 8.04 -27.32 5.44
CA PRO A 498 8.77 -26.52 6.45
C PRO A 498 10.23 -26.20 6.08
N PRO A 499 10.85 -25.15 6.69
CA PRO A 499 12.22 -24.74 6.40
C PRO A 499 13.22 -25.76 6.93
N SER A 500 14.38 -25.87 6.28
CA SER A 500 15.44 -26.78 6.72
C SER A 500 16.57 -26.04 7.42
N ALA A 501 17.13 -26.70 8.43
CA ALA A 501 18.31 -26.25 9.14
C ALA A 501 19.18 -27.44 9.54
N LYS A 502 20.40 -27.19 10.03
CA LYS A 502 21.24 -28.23 10.61
C LYS A 502 22.13 -27.69 11.70
N ASP A 503 22.61 -28.58 12.54
CA ASP A 503 23.75 -28.32 13.42
C ASP A 503 24.83 -29.40 13.22
N LYS A 504 25.80 -29.48 14.13
CA LYS A 504 26.87 -30.50 14.05
C LYS A 504 26.39 -31.95 14.26
N ASN A 505 25.20 -32.16 14.81
CA ASN A 505 24.66 -33.45 15.23
C ASN A 505 23.48 -33.92 14.37
N HIS A 506 22.62 -33.01 13.92
CA HIS A 506 21.34 -33.30 13.29
C HIS A 506 21.00 -32.36 12.13
N VAL A 507 20.10 -32.83 11.26
CA VAL A 507 19.39 -32.02 10.26
C VAL A 507 17.94 -31.88 10.72
N TYR A 508 17.37 -30.70 10.52
CA TYR A 508 16.05 -30.31 10.98
C TYR A 508 15.15 -29.89 9.82
N GLN A 509 13.86 -30.19 9.94
CA GLN A 509 12.79 -29.62 9.12
C GLN A 509 11.70 -29.09 10.07
N GLY A 510 11.58 -27.76 10.18
CA GLY A 510 10.86 -27.13 11.28
C GLY A 510 11.42 -27.57 12.64
N GLU A 511 10.56 -28.03 13.55
CA GLU A 511 10.97 -28.53 14.87
C GLU A 511 11.49 -29.99 14.86
N GLU A 512 11.33 -30.71 13.75
CA GLU A 512 11.56 -32.16 13.68
C GLU A 512 12.99 -32.51 13.22
N VAL A 513 13.57 -33.56 13.81
CA VAL A 513 14.86 -34.12 13.39
C VAL A 513 14.67 -35.06 12.19
N VAL A 514 15.42 -34.84 11.12
CA VAL A 514 15.43 -35.72 9.94
C VAL A 514 16.32 -36.94 10.22
N ALA A 515 15.68 -38.08 10.48
CA ALA A 515 16.38 -39.30 10.86
C ALA A 515 17.23 -39.91 9.72
N GLY A 516 18.42 -40.42 10.06
CA GLY A 516 19.27 -41.19 9.15
C GLY A 516 20.07 -40.37 8.15
N VAL A 517 20.15 -39.05 8.35
CA VAL A 517 20.89 -38.11 7.50
C VAL A 517 22.15 -37.64 8.23
N ASP A 518 23.27 -37.55 7.51
CA ASP A 518 24.52 -36.98 8.01
C ASP A 518 24.54 -35.46 7.77
N PRO A 519 24.54 -34.61 8.83
CA PRO A 519 24.54 -33.15 8.68
C PRO A 519 25.74 -32.60 7.91
N ALA A 520 26.88 -33.30 7.93
CA ALA A 520 28.08 -32.87 7.23
C ALA A 520 27.94 -32.97 5.71
N THR A 521 27.11 -33.89 5.22
CA THR A 521 26.92 -34.14 3.77
C THR A 521 25.57 -33.68 3.24
N PHE A 522 24.64 -33.29 4.13
CA PHE A 522 23.31 -32.83 3.73
C PHE A 522 23.36 -31.48 3.02
N THR A 523 22.66 -31.45 1.88
CA THR A 523 22.33 -30.26 1.08
C THR A 523 20.83 -30.29 0.79
N PRO A 524 20.11 -29.17 0.92
CA PRO A 524 18.69 -29.03 0.59
C PRO A 524 18.27 -29.60 -0.77
#